data_AF-A0A935ZAS4-F1
#
_entry.id   AF-A0A935ZAS4-F1
#
_cell.length_a   1.000
_cell.length_b   1.000
_cell.length_c   1.000
_cell.angle_alpha   90.00
_cell.angle_beta   90.00
_cell.angle_gamma   90.00
#
_symmetry.space_group_name_H-M   'P 1'
#
loop_
_entity.id
_entity.type
_entity.pdbx_description
1 polymer ?
#
loop_
_entity_poly.entity_id
_entity_poly.type
_entity_poly.pdbx_seq_one_letter_code
_entity_poly.pdbx_strand_id
1 'polypeptide(L)'
;MELYLDGIVGEPPRTLRRVRVCDICAPPMSSGDSPTNGKTNGAHVDPVAPDEPDDLEASTTDDEPLPEDELGPPPAVIAEGVSACVRYVHAKYGVLLDGTQDTLSLLDQYVRDARAEITAKPAALDLLALSAGAYLGEVMRREMGGTWFAEGDASGFRLYFSRVFLSFNPVGMVREALTLEPDDGFGAGIETDPAEREEVMARLRSLPDVDDDEFLLPTTRFDVVSIVYDHLRAKQIAAGTGDVRFTPDDY
;
A
#
# COMPACT_ATOMS: atom_id res chain seq x y z
N MET A 1 2.74 7.76 -18.91
CA MET A 1 1.87 6.95 -18.03
C MET A 1 2.10 5.42 -18.04
N GLU A 2 1.99 4.65 -19.15
CA GLU A 2 2.13 3.17 -19.11
C GLU A 2 3.49 2.67 -18.57
N LEU A 3 4.58 3.36 -18.89
CA LEU A 3 5.94 3.07 -18.36
C LEU A 3 6.16 3.54 -16.92
N TYR A 4 5.35 4.48 -16.42
CA TYR A 4 5.42 4.96 -15.05
C TYR A 4 4.64 4.04 -14.12
N LEU A 5 3.54 3.49 -14.62
CA LEU A 5 2.71 2.48 -13.97
C LEU A 5 3.49 1.19 -13.64
N ASP A 6 4.41 0.74 -14.51
CA ASP A 6 5.34 -0.36 -14.21
C ASP A 6 6.39 0.00 -13.14
N GLY A 7 6.75 1.28 -13.00
CA GLY A 7 7.62 1.79 -11.93
C GLY A 7 6.89 2.09 -10.62
N ILE A 8 5.57 2.28 -10.68
CA ILE A 8 4.68 2.41 -9.51
C ILE A 8 4.55 1.07 -8.80
N VAL A 9 4.63 -0.09 -9.47
CA VAL A 9 4.64 -1.38 -8.79
C VAL A 9 5.93 -2.13 -9.11
N GLY A 10 6.97 -1.83 -8.33
CA GLY A 10 8.37 -2.25 -8.50
C GLY A 10 8.58 -3.45 -9.42
N GLU A 11 8.92 -3.21 -10.68
CA GLU A 11 9.53 -4.22 -11.53
C GLU A 11 11.04 -4.27 -11.20
N PRO A 12 11.62 -5.42 -10.80
CA PRO A 12 13.07 -5.52 -10.60
C PRO A 12 13.80 -5.40 -11.95
N PRO A 13 15.05 -4.90 -11.98
CA PRO A 13 15.73 -4.51 -13.22
C PRO A 13 15.90 -5.69 -14.19
N ARG A 14 15.55 -5.42 -15.46
CA ARG A 14 15.78 -6.28 -16.62
C ARG A 14 17.27 -6.52 -16.87
N THR A 15 17.82 -7.54 -16.25
CA THR A 15 18.99 -8.25 -16.78
C THR A 15 18.88 -9.73 -16.46
N LEU A 16 18.29 -10.50 -17.37
CA LEU A 16 18.85 -11.79 -17.79
C LEU A 16 18.31 -12.19 -19.16
N ARG A 17 19.25 -12.26 -20.09
CA ARG A 17 19.18 -12.75 -21.46
C ARG A 17 18.53 -14.15 -21.53
N ARG A 18 17.55 -14.30 -22.43
CA ARG A 18 17.15 -15.53 -23.15
C ARG A 18 16.94 -16.80 -22.32
N VAL A 19 15.68 -17.16 -22.09
CA VAL A 19 15.20 -18.52 -22.38
C VAL A 19 13.85 -18.43 -23.09
N ARG A 20 13.73 -19.19 -24.18
CA ARG A 20 12.59 -19.24 -25.07
C ARG A 20 11.36 -19.86 -24.39
N VAL A 21 10.21 -19.37 -24.82
CA VAL A 21 8.91 -20.04 -24.85
C VAL A 21 9.04 -21.52 -25.23
N CYS A 22 8.45 -22.37 -24.37
CA CYS A 22 7.56 -23.49 -24.67
C CYS A 22 7.90 -24.41 -25.86
N ASP A 23 8.24 -25.66 -25.57
CA ASP A 23 7.81 -26.81 -26.39
C ASP A 23 6.70 -27.56 -25.63
N ILE A 24 5.48 -27.26 -26.07
CA ILE A 24 4.27 -28.07 -26.20
C ILE A 24 4.45 -29.59 -25.95
N CYS A 25 3.63 -30.18 -25.06
CA CYS A 25 2.64 -31.21 -25.41
C CYS A 25 1.84 -31.69 -24.18
N ALA A 26 0.51 -31.75 -24.35
CA ALA A 26 -0.47 -32.33 -23.42
C ALA A 26 -0.65 -33.87 -23.66
N PRO A 27 -1.60 -34.58 -23.03
CA PRO A 27 -1.41 -35.75 -22.15
C PRO A 27 -1.75 -37.10 -22.81
N PRO A 28 -1.84 -38.21 -22.04
CA PRO A 28 -3.03 -39.05 -22.18
C PRO A 28 -3.65 -39.62 -20.88
N MET A 29 -4.91 -40.03 -21.04
CA MET A 29 -5.89 -40.59 -20.08
C MET A 29 -5.70 -42.09 -19.72
N SER A 30 -6.49 -42.51 -18.70
CA SER A 30 -7.11 -43.86 -18.50
C SER A 30 -6.26 -44.89 -17.73
N SER A 31 -6.74 -45.77 -16.82
CA SER A 31 -8.06 -46.36 -16.51
C SER A 31 -8.00 -47.23 -15.22
N GLY A 32 -9.16 -47.50 -14.60
CA GLY A 32 -9.51 -48.72 -13.80
C GLY A 32 -9.01 -48.75 -12.35
N ASP A 33 -9.71 -49.24 -11.33
CA ASP A 33 -10.83 -50.19 -11.22
C ASP A 33 -11.52 -50.04 -9.82
N SER A 34 -12.79 -50.40 -9.71
CA SER A 34 -13.48 -50.80 -8.46
C SER A 34 -13.53 -52.34 -8.38
N PRO A 35 -13.67 -53.01 -7.21
CA PRO A 35 -15.02 -53.32 -6.70
C PRO A 35 -15.21 -53.62 -5.17
N THR A 36 -16.49 -53.54 -4.76
CA THR A 36 -17.28 -54.39 -3.81
C THR A 36 -17.21 -54.28 -2.27
N ASN A 37 -18.23 -53.63 -1.70
CA ASN A 37 -19.40 -54.14 -0.92
C ASN A 37 -19.25 -55.00 0.38
N GLY A 38 -19.94 -54.57 1.45
CA GLY A 38 -20.94 -55.39 2.17
C GLY A 38 -20.88 -55.54 3.71
N LYS A 39 -21.93 -55.05 4.40
CA LYS A 39 -22.70 -55.58 5.60
C LYS A 39 -23.20 -54.42 6.51
N THR A 40 -24.50 -54.03 6.57
CA THR A 40 -25.69 -54.59 7.30
C THR A 40 -25.48 -54.71 8.83
N ASN A 41 -26.32 -54.30 9.80
CA ASN A 41 -27.75 -53.94 10.02
C ASN A 41 -27.76 -52.96 11.23
N GLY A 42 -28.75 -52.15 11.62
CA GLY A 42 -30.21 -52.20 11.58
C GLY A 42 -30.73 -52.00 13.02
N ALA A 43 -31.46 -50.91 13.30
CA ALA A 43 -32.27 -50.77 14.52
C ALA A 43 -33.47 -49.83 14.25
N HIS A 44 -34.58 -50.20 14.87
CA HIS A 44 -35.97 -49.86 14.57
C HIS A 44 -36.38 -48.46 15.06
N VAL A 45 -37.35 -47.90 14.36
CA VAL A 45 -38.06 -46.62 14.54
C VAL A 45 -39.05 -46.68 15.71
N ASP A 46 -39.36 -45.53 16.33
CA ASP A 46 -40.75 -45.00 16.35
C ASP A 46 -40.78 -43.51 16.76
N PRO A 47 -41.85 -42.77 16.38
CA PRO A 47 -41.81 -41.33 16.15
C PRO A 47 -42.45 -40.51 17.28
N VAL A 48 -42.01 -39.26 17.46
CA VAL A 48 -42.75 -38.25 18.24
C VAL A 48 -42.87 -36.97 17.41
N ALA A 49 -44.07 -36.39 17.51
CA ALA A 49 -44.69 -35.33 16.73
C ALA A 49 -43.98 -33.96 16.81
N PRO A 50 -44.39 -32.97 15.97
CA PRO A 50 -43.66 -31.72 15.76
C PRO A 50 -44.12 -30.63 16.73
N ASP A 51 -43.19 -30.08 17.52
CA ASP A 51 -43.40 -28.86 18.29
C ASP A 51 -42.56 -27.72 17.70
N GLU A 52 -43.28 -26.76 17.13
CA GLU A 52 -43.10 -25.31 17.04
C GLU A 52 -41.75 -24.68 16.60
N PRO A 53 -41.79 -23.62 15.77
CA PRO A 53 -40.60 -22.92 15.31
C PRO A 53 -39.95 -22.17 16.49
N ASP A 54 -38.76 -22.61 16.87
CA ASP A 54 -37.87 -21.87 17.76
C ASP A 54 -37.40 -20.63 17.00
N ASP A 55 -37.94 -19.47 17.39
CA ASP A 55 -37.50 -18.15 16.98
C ASP A 55 -36.05 -17.97 17.44
N LEU A 56 -35.10 -18.50 16.65
CA LEU A 56 -33.68 -18.24 16.82
C LEU A 56 -33.43 -16.78 16.50
N GLU A 57 -33.44 -16.00 17.57
CA GLU A 57 -33.06 -14.61 17.65
C GLU A 57 -31.93 -14.31 16.67
N ALA A 58 -32.13 -13.27 15.87
CA ALA A 58 -31.07 -12.67 15.10
C ALA A 58 -29.95 -12.31 16.09
N SER A 59 -28.88 -13.10 16.07
CA SER A 59 -27.58 -12.74 16.62
C SER A 59 -27.21 -11.40 16.00
N THR A 60 -27.52 -10.32 16.70
CA THR A 60 -26.83 -9.05 16.52
C THR A 60 -25.40 -9.33 16.90
N THR A 61 -24.57 -9.69 15.91
CA THR A 61 -23.12 -9.60 16.04
C THR A 61 -22.87 -8.20 16.58
N ASP A 62 -22.44 -8.13 17.84
CA ASP A 62 -21.90 -6.92 18.43
C ASP A 62 -20.82 -6.42 17.46
N ASP A 63 -21.14 -5.34 16.76
CA ASP A 63 -20.25 -4.61 15.86
C ASP A 63 -19.25 -3.86 16.75
N GLU A 64 -18.47 -4.62 17.53
CA GLU A 64 -17.42 -4.07 18.37
C GLU A 64 -16.39 -3.47 17.41
N PRO A 65 -16.21 -2.14 17.39
CA PRO A 65 -15.33 -1.51 16.43
C PRO A 65 -13.94 -2.08 16.64
N LEU A 66 -13.35 -2.60 15.56
CA LEU A 66 -11.98 -3.10 15.57
C LEU A 66 -11.08 -2.02 16.18
N PRO A 67 -10.19 -2.37 17.12
CA PRO A 67 -9.34 -1.40 17.79
C PRO A 67 -8.58 -0.57 16.75
N GLU A 68 -8.66 0.76 16.90
CA GLU A 68 -7.83 1.68 16.14
C GLU A 68 -6.37 1.31 16.38
N ASP A 69 -5.55 1.33 15.33
CA ASP A 69 -4.13 1.01 15.49
C ASP A 69 -3.52 2.13 16.37
N GLU A 70 -3.14 1.82 17.62
CA GLU A 70 -2.41 2.77 18.46
C GLU A 70 -1.03 3.03 17.82
N LEU A 71 -0.94 4.10 17.04
CA LEU A 71 0.29 4.50 16.39
C LEU A 71 1.26 5.02 17.45
N GLY A 72 2.28 4.22 17.78
CA GLY A 72 3.42 4.67 18.58
C GLY A 72 4.15 5.85 17.93
N PRO A 73 5.09 6.53 18.62
CA PRO A 73 5.84 7.63 18.03
C PRO A 73 6.66 7.16 16.81
N PRO A 74 6.81 7.98 15.76
CA PRO A 74 7.68 7.62 14.64
C PRO A 74 9.16 7.62 15.07
N PRO A 75 10.05 6.95 14.30
CA PRO A 75 11.49 7.00 14.53
C PRO A 75 12.02 8.45 14.58
N ALA A 76 13.05 8.70 15.39
CA ALA A 76 13.56 10.05 15.64
C ALA A 76 13.94 10.80 14.36
N VAL A 77 14.60 10.13 13.40
CA VAL A 77 14.96 10.73 12.10
C VAL A 77 13.74 11.21 11.30
N ILE A 78 12.63 10.48 11.39
CA ILE A 78 11.36 10.86 10.75
C ILE A 78 10.73 12.04 11.49
N ALA A 79 10.66 11.99 12.82
CA ALA A 79 10.14 13.09 13.63
C ALA A 79 10.91 14.41 13.42
N GLU A 80 12.24 14.33 13.29
CA GLU A 80 13.10 15.46 12.96
C GLU A 80 12.85 15.98 11.55
N GLY A 81 12.71 15.08 10.56
CA GLY A 81 12.36 15.40 9.18
C GLY A 81 11.03 16.12 9.05
N VAL A 82 9.99 15.62 9.71
CA VAL A 82 8.65 16.25 9.80
C VAL A 82 8.78 17.66 10.39
N SER A 83 9.47 17.78 11.53
CA SER A 83 9.69 19.07 12.19
C SER A 83 10.46 20.05 11.30
N ALA A 84 11.42 19.57 10.52
CA ALA A 84 12.15 20.38 9.55
C ALA A 84 11.23 20.87 8.41
N CYS A 85 10.42 19.98 7.84
CA CYS A 85 9.46 20.34 6.79
C CYS A 85 8.50 21.43 7.24
N VAL A 86 7.86 21.24 8.41
CA VAL A 86 6.95 22.23 9.01
C VAL A 86 7.65 23.58 9.16
N ARG A 87 8.90 23.61 9.64
CA ARG A 87 9.68 24.85 9.76
C ARG A 87 9.98 25.49 8.39
N TYR A 88 10.34 24.71 7.38
CA TYR A 88 10.68 25.24 6.06
C TYR A 88 9.46 25.83 5.35
N VAL A 89 8.34 25.11 5.37
CA VAL A 89 7.08 25.58 4.77
C VAL A 89 6.57 26.81 5.51
N HIS A 90 6.59 26.81 6.86
CA HIS A 90 6.20 27.98 7.64
C HIS A 90 7.12 29.18 7.42
N ALA A 91 8.44 28.98 7.33
CA ALA A 91 9.37 30.07 7.03
C ALA A 91 9.12 30.69 5.65
N LYS A 92 8.65 29.90 4.68
CA LYS A 92 8.41 30.35 3.31
C LYS A 92 7.05 30.99 3.10
N TYR A 93 5.99 30.40 3.65
CA TYR A 93 4.60 30.82 3.39
C TYR A 93 3.88 31.42 4.60
N GLY A 94 4.46 31.35 5.80
CA GLY A 94 3.83 31.83 7.04
C GLY A 94 2.67 30.96 7.53
N VAL A 95 2.49 29.76 6.97
CA VAL A 95 1.42 28.81 7.34
C VAL A 95 2.06 27.53 7.86
N LEU A 96 1.51 26.99 8.96
CA LEU A 96 1.95 25.73 9.53
C LEU A 96 1.26 24.56 8.83
N LEU A 97 2.04 23.52 8.53
CA LEU A 97 1.49 22.22 8.17
C LEU A 97 0.98 21.54 9.45
N ASP A 98 -0.23 21.01 9.41
CA ASP A 98 -0.91 20.42 10.60
C ASP A 98 -0.73 18.89 10.70
N GLY A 99 -0.23 18.27 9.64
CA GLY A 99 0.00 16.83 9.60
C GLY A 99 -1.23 16.04 9.19
N THR A 100 -2.19 16.70 8.55
CA THR A 100 -3.35 16.12 7.88
C THR A 100 -3.21 16.23 6.37
N GLN A 101 -4.03 15.49 5.62
CA GLN A 101 -4.07 15.58 4.16
C GLN A 101 -4.42 16.98 3.63
N ASP A 102 -5.18 17.78 4.40
CA ASP A 102 -5.66 19.11 3.97
C ASP A 102 -4.50 20.08 3.67
N THR A 103 -3.37 19.90 4.34
CA THR A 103 -2.18 20.75 4.15
C THR A 103 -1.19 20.22 3.10
N LEU A 104 -1.47 19.09 2.44
CA LEU A 104 -0.62 18.55 1.36
C LEU A 104 -0.56 19.47 0.14
N SER A 105 -1.63 20.23 -0.15
CA SER A 105 -1.61 21.24 -1.23
C SER A 105 -0.53 22.32 -1.02
N LEU A 106 -0.23 22.68 0.24
CA LEU A 106 0.88 23.59 0.57
C LEU A 106 2.23 22.92 0.37
N LEU A 107 2.32 21.61 0.66
CA LEU A 107 3.52 20.82 0.38
C LEU A 107 3.77 20.69 -1.12
N ASP A 108 2.73 20.53 -1.95
CA ASP A 108 2.88 20.53 -3.40
C ASP A 108 3.48 21.85 -3.90
N GLN A 109 2.95 22.98 -3.42
CA GLN A 109 3.49 24.29 -3.75
C GLN A 109 4.94 24.42 -3.28
N TYR A 110 5.26 23.95 -2.07
CA TYR A 110 6.63 23.89 -1.56
C TYR A 110 7.57 23.11 -2.47
N VAL A 111 7.19 21.89 -2.87
CA VAL A 111 7.96 21.03 -3.76
C VAL A 111 8.17 21.71 -5.11
N ARG A 112 7.13 22.29 -5.71
CA ARG A 112 7.24 23.02 -6.99
C ARG A 112 8.27 24.15 -6.91
N ASP A 113 8.21 24.98 -5.87
CA ASP A 113 9.17 26.07 -5.71
C ASP A 113 10.58 25.56 -5.38
N ALA A 114 10.69 24.44 -4.64
CA ALA A 114 11.96 23.85 -4.24
C ALA A 114 12.75 23.28 -5.43
N ARG A 115 12.10 22.94 -6.55
CA ARG A 115 12.78 22.53 -7.81
C ARG A 115 13.79 23.58 -8.27
N ALA A 116 13.42 24.86 -8.22
CA ALA A 116 14.32 25.96 -8.57
C ALA A 116 15.48 26.10 -7.57
N GLU A 117 15.22 25.84 -6.29
CA GLU A 117 16.24 25.87 -5.24
C GLU A 117 17.26 24.75 -5.40
N ILE A 118 16.81 23.53 -5.71
CA ILE A 118 17.68 22.37 -5.93
C ILE A 118 18.51 22.55 -7.20
N THR A 119 17.93 23.15 -8.25
CA THR A 119 18.70 23.51 -9.44
C THR A 119 19.85 24.47 -9.11
N ALA A 120 19.60 25.45 -8.24
CA ALA A 120 20.62 26.41 -7.80
C ALA A 120 21.60 25.81 -6.78
N LYS A 121 21.15 24.86 -5.96
CA LYS A 121 21.89 24.22 -4.86
C LYS A 121 21.60 22.72 -4.82
N PRO A 122 22.25 21.91 -5.67
CA PRO A 122 21.98 20.47 -5.74
C PRO A 122 22.18 19.73 -4.42
N ALA A 123 23.08 20.22 -3.56
CA ALA A 123 23.33 19.66 -2.24
C ALA A 123 22.12 19.75 -1.27
N ALA A 124 21.08 20.54 -1.59
CA ALA A 124 19.86 20.63 -0.80
C ALA A 124 18.89 19.47 -1.06
N LEU A 125 19.05 18.70 -2.15
CA LEU A 125 18.10 17.68 -2.58
C LEU A 125 17.81 16.67 -1.48
N ASP A 126 18.84 16.05 -0.89
CA ASP A 126 18.66 14.97 0.09
C ASP A 126 17.94 15.46 1.35
N LEU A 127 18.26 16.68 1.80
CA LEU A 127 17.62 17.31 2.96
C LEU A 127 16.14 17.63 2.71
N LEU A 128 15.85 18.19 1.53
CA LEU A 128 14.48 18.54 1.15
C LEU A 128 13.63 17.30 0.91
N ALA A 129 14.17 16.29 0.23
CA ALA A 129 13.52 15.01 0.03
C ALA A 129 13.24 14.32 1.36
N LEU A 130 14.22 14.24 2.27
CA LEU A 130 14.03 13.63 3.60
C LEU A 130 12.95 14.36 4.40
N SER A 131 13.03 15.68 4.48
CA SER A 131 12.09 16.45 5.31
C SER A 131 10.65 16.39 4.78
N ALA A 132 10.44 16.69 3.49
CA ALA A 132 9.11 16.64 2.89
C ALA A 132 8.58 15.20 2.74
N GLY A 133 9.44 14.22 2.47
CA GLY A 133 9.08 12.80 2.44
C GLY A 133 8.69 12.25 3.80
N ALA A 134 9.42 12.61 4.86
CA ALA A 134 9.05 12.25 6.24
C ALA A 134 7.68 12.82 6.63
N TYR A 135 7.40 14.06 6.23
CA TYR A 135 6.08 14.66 6.44
C TYR A 135 4.98 13.91 5.68
N LEU A 136 5.17 13.68 4.36
CA LEU A 136 4.21 12.95 3.53
C LEU A 136 3.91 11.55 4.10
N GLY A 137 4.97 10.81 4.45
CA GLY A 137 4.82 9.47 5.01
C GLY A 137 4.14 9.46 6.38
N GLU A 138 4.35 10.47 7.22
CA GLU A 138 3.60 10.58 8.49
C GLU A 138 2.13 10.92 8.30
N VAL A 139 1.78 11.74 7.30
CA VAL A 139 0.37 11.95 6.92
C VAL A 139 -0.24 10.60 6.52
N MET A 140 0.41 9.87 5.60
CA MET A 140 -0.06 8.54 5.16
C MET A 140 -0.18 7.56 6.32
N ARG A 141 0.81 7.51 7.22
CA ARG A 141 0.80 6.61 8.37
C ARG A 141 -0.32 6.90 9.37
N ARG A 142 -0.65 8.18 9.56
CA ARG A 142 -1.75 8.59 10.45
C ARG A 142 -3.12 8.28 9.88
N GLU A 143 -3.29 8.45 8.57
CA GLU A 143 -4.57 8.22 7.88
C GLU A 143 -4.86 6.73 7.68
N MET A 144 -3.85 5.93 7.31
CA MET A 144 -4.04 4.54 6.86
C MET A 144 -3.39 3.50 7.78
N GLY A 145 -2.72 3.94 8.85
CA GLY A 145 -1.97 3.08 9.76
C GLY A 145 -0.61 2.66 9.21
N GLY A 146 0.12 1.85 9.97
CA GLY A 146 1.41 1.29 9.56
C GLY A 146 2.60 1.73 10.41
N THR A 147 3.78 1.24 10.05
CA THR A 147 5.05 1.41 10.77
C THR A 147 6.15 1.83 9.82
N TRP A 148 7.03 2.72 10.28
CA TRP A 148 8.24 3.07 9.56
C TRP A 148 9.33 2.03 9.78
N PHE A 149 9.96 1.60 8.68
CA PHE A 149 11.33 1.10 8.68
C PHE A 149 12.25 2.24 8.29
N ALA A 150 13.07 2.72 9.23
CA ALA A 150 13.93 3.89 9.05
C ALA A 150 15.35 3.66 9.58
N GLU A 151 15.91 2.50 9.26
CA GLU A 151 17.31 2.17 9.56
C GLU A 151 18.20 2.46 8.36
N GLY A 152 19.44 2.91 8.62
CA GLY A 152 20.41 3.20 7.56
C GLY A 152 20.17 4.53 6.85
N ASP A 153 20.31 4.52 5.52
CA ASP A 153 20.15 5.71 4.68
C ASP A 153 18.70 5.89 4.21
N ALA A 154 18.38 7.11 3.78
CA ALA A 154 17.01 7.47 3.40
C ALA A 154 16.48 6.70 2.17
N SER A 155 17.37 6.14 1.34
CA SER A 155 16.99 5.24 0.23
C SER A 155 16.44 3.90 0.73
N GLY A 156 16.88 3.43 1.89
CA GLY A 156 16.39 2.21 2.54
C GLY A 156 15.09 2.40 3.32
N PHE A 157 14.62 3.63 3.54
CA PHE A 157 13.43 3.87 4.36
C PHE A 157 12.16 3.36 3.69
N ARG A 158 11.26 2.76 4.48
CA ARG A 158 9.97 2.26 4.01
C ARG A 158 8.86 2.57 4.98
N LEU A 159 7.66 2.77 4.45
CA LEU A 159 6.43 2.75 5.22
C LEU A 159 5.73 1.41 4.97
N TYR A 160 5.45 0.66 6.03
CA TYR A 160 4.78 -0.65 5.99
C TYR A 160 3.37 -0.52 6.53
N PHE A 161 2.35 -0.83 5.72
CA PHE A 161 0.97 -0.75 6.18
C PHE A 161 0.60 -1.99 6.99
N SER A 162 -0.16 -1.76 8.07
CA SER A 162 -0.57 -2.81 9.01
C SER A 162 -1.78 -3.59 8.53
N ARG A 163 -2.65 -2.98 7.70
CA ARG A 163 -3.94 -3.59 7.32
C ARG A 163 -3.92 -4.21 5.94
N VAL A 164 -3.01 -3.77 5.07
CA VAL A 164 -2.84 -4.31 3.71
C VAL A 164 -1.36 -4.51 3.45
N PHE A 165 -1.00 -5.49 2.62
CA PHE A 165 0.38 -5.67 2.18
C PHE A 165 0.71 -4.57 1.17
N LEU A 166 1.29 -3.49 1.68
CA LEU A 166 1.63 -2.30 0.92
C LEU A 166 2.88 -1.68 1.52
N SER A 167 3.88 -1.41 0.69
CA SER A 167 5.06 -0.66 1.11
C SER A 167 5.58 0.25 0.01
N PHE A 168 6.29 1.30 0.39
CA PHE A 168 7.01 2.19 -0.52
C PHE A 168 7.90 3.13 0.29
N ASN A 169 8.72 3.93 -0.39
CA ASN A 169 9.54 4.99 0.20
C ASN A 169 8.95 6.39 -0.06
N PRO A 170 8.33 7.04 0.95
CA PRO A 170 7.84 8.42 0.82
C PRO A 170 8.93 9.45 0.52
N VAL A 171 10.17 9.21 0.97
CA VAL A 171 11.32 10.07 0.63
C VAL A 171 11.66 9.96 -0.85
N GLY A 172 11.58 8.74 -1.40
CA GLY A 172 11.69 8.49 -2.84
C GLY A 172 10.64 9.23 -3.64
N MET A 173 9.37 9.15 -3.25
CA MET A 173 8.27 9.86 -3.94
C MET A 173 8.53 11.37 -4.03
N VAL A 174 8.92 12.00 -2.93
CA VAL A 174 9.24 13.43 -2.91
C VAL A 174 10.50 13.74 -3.71
N ARG A 175 11.50 12.85 -3.70
CA ARG A 175 12.70 13.02 -4.50
C ARG A 175 12.36 13.08 -5.99
N GLU A 176 11.55 12.15 -6.49
CA GLU A 176 11.04 12.16 -7.87
C GLU A 176 10.24 13.44 -8.15
N ALA A 177 9.45 13.91 -7.19
CA ALA A 177 8.70 15.16 -7.31
C ALA A 177 9.60 16.40 -7.42
N LEU A 178 10.78 16.38 -6.79
CA LEU A 178 11.77 17.45 -6.81
C LEU A 178 12.65 17.42 -8.06
N THR A 179 12.93 16.23 -8.62
CA THR A 179 13.77 16.06 -9.81
C THR A 179 12.99 15.98 -11.12
N LEU A 180 11.70 15.65 -11.07
CA LEU A 180 10.88 15.26 -12.21
C LEU A 180 11.43 14.04 -12.97
N GLU A 181 12.22 13.21 -12.28
CA GLU A 181 12.84 12.02 -12.84
C GLU A 181 12.62 10.84 -11.88
N PRO A 182 12.39 9.62 -12.40
CA PRO A 182 12.31 8.43 -11.56
C PRO A 182 13.65 8.18 -10.85
N ASP A 183 13.58 7.67 -9.62
CA ASP A 183 14.76 7.27 -8.84
C ASP A 183 14.59 5.86 -8.30
N ASP A 184 14.93 4.89 -9.14
CA ASP A 184 14.86 3.46 -8.85
C ASP A 184 15.64 3.07 -7.58
N GLY A 185 16.62 3.87 -7.16
CA GLY A 185 17.43 3.61 -5.97
C GLY A 185 16.69 3.83 -4.65
N PHE A 186 15.60 4.59 -4.66
CA PHE A 186 14.84 4.91 -3.44
C PHE A 186 13.63 3.99 -3.23
N GLY A 187 13.12 3.32 -4.28
CA GLY A 187 11.91 2.50 -4.16
C GLY A 187 10.66 3.34 -3.91
N ALA A 188 10.44 4.37 -4.73
CA ALA A 188 9.26 5.25 -4.66
C ALA A 188 7.97 4.57 -5.15
N GLY A 189 8.09 3.44 -5.84
CA GLY A 189 6.95 2.62 -6.26
C GLY A 189 6.24 1.95 -5.07
N ILE A 190 4.92 1.88 -5.18
CA ILE A 190 3.98 1.07 -4.41
C ILE A 190 4.26 -0.42 -4.64
N GLU A 191 4.86 -1.06 -3.65
CA GLU A 191 5.03 -2.51 -3.58
C GLU A 191 3.78 -3.16 -2.95
N THR A 192 3.26 -4.21 -3.58
CA THR A 192 2.06 -4.96 -3.17
C THR A 192 2.31 -6.46 -3.35
N ASP A 193 1.41 -7.31 -2.86
CA ASP A 193 1.51 -8.76 -3.11
C ASP A 193 1.52 -9.02 -4.63
N PRO A 194 2.46 -9.82 -5.16
CA PRO A 194 2.51 -10.15 -6.59
C PRO A 194 1.19 -10.72 -7.15
N ALA A 195 0.39 -11.40 -6.33
CA ALA A 195 -0.91 -11.93 -6.71
C ALA A 195 -1.98 -10.84 -6.88
N GLU A 196 -1.80 -9.68 -6.25
CA GLU A 196 -2.74 -8.55 -6.27
C GLU A 196 -2.34 -7.47 -7.29
N ARG A 197 -1.08 -7.47 -7.72
CA ARG A 197 -0.53 -6.47 -8.65
C ARG A 197 -1.39 -6.22 -9.88
N GLU A 198 -1.78 -7.25 -10.62
CA GLU A 198 -2.54 -7.04 -11.87
C GLU A 198 -3.91 -6.37 -11.60
N GLU A 199 -4.54 -6.71 -10.48
CA GLU A 199 -5.82 -6.13 -10.08
C GLU A 199 -5.67 -4.67 -9.66
N VAL A 200 -4.64 -4.36 -8.87
CA VAL A 200 -4.27 -2.99 -8.50
C VAL A 200 -3.99 -2.15 -9.75
N MET A 201 -3.22 -2.70 -10.69
CA MET A 201 -2.93 -2.02 -11.97
C MET A 201 -4.20 -1.79 -12.79
N ALA A 202 -5.09 -2.77 -12.88
CA ALA A 202 -6.37 -2.61 -13.55
C ALA A 202 -7.23 -1.53 -12.88
N ARG A 203 -7.22 -1.44 -11.55
CA ARG A 203 -7.90 -0.38 -10.80
C ARG A 203 -7.32 0.99 -11.12
N LEU A 204 -6.00 1.15 -11.10
CA LEU A 204 -5.34 2.42 -11.42
C LEU A 204 -5.59 2.85 -12.87
N ARG A 205 -5.51 1.92 -13.83
CA ARG A 205 -5.82 2.19 -15.26
C ARG A 205 -7.27 2.58 -15.52
N SER A 206 -8.19 2.31 -14.58
CA SER A 206 -9.60 2.72 -14.70
C SER A 206 -9.85 4.18 -14.30
N LEU A 207 -8.87 4.82 -13.66
CA LEU A 207 -8.97 6.22 -13.26
C LEU A 207 -8.68 7.14 -14.45
N PRO A 208 -9.16 8.39 -14.43
CA PRO A 208 -8.78 9.39 -15.42
C PRO A 208 -7.26 9.62 -15.43
N ASP A 209 -6.72 9.90 -16.61
CA ASP A 209 -5.32 10.29 -16.78
C ASP A 209 -5.03 11.61 -16.04
N VAL A 210 -3.84 11.71 -15.48
CA VAL A 210 -3.30 12.89 -14.81
C VAL A 210 -1.98 13.25 -15.49
N ASP A 211 -1.66 14.54 -15.54
CA ASP A 211 -0.38 14.99 -16.09
C ASP A 211 0.79 14.41 -15.30
N ASP A 212 1.86 13.98 -15.99
CA ASP A 212 3.00 13.30 -15.35
C ASP A 212 3.61 14.14 -14.20
N ASP A 213 3.72 15.46 -14.37
CA ASP A 213 4.20 16.39 -13.34
C ASP A 213 3.28 16.49 -12.11
N GLU A 214 1.97 16.37 -12.34
CA GLU A 214 0.95 16.40 -11.28
C GLU A 214 0.91 15.07 -10.54
N PHE A 215 1.08 13.95 -11.25
CA PHE A 215 1.20 12.61 -10.67
C PHE A 215 2.34 12.51 -9.64
N LEU A 216 3.45 13.23 -9.86
CA LEU A 216 4.58 13.22 -8.95
C LEU A 216 4.34 13.99 -7.64
N LEU A 217 3.30 14.82 -7.56
CA LEU A 217 3.11 15.68 -6.40
C LEU A 217 2.62 14.92 -5.16
N PRO A 218 3.02 15.37 -3.95
CA PRO A 218 2.60 14.77 -2.69
C PRO A 218 1.09 14.49 -2.56
N THR A 219 0.22 15.44 -2.93
CA THR A 219 -1.24 15.23 -2.86
C THR A 219 -1.69 14.10 -3.77
N THR A 220 -1.28 14.11 -5.04
CA THR A 220 -1.66 13.06 -5.99
C THR A 220 -1.09 11.70 -5.59
N ARG A 221 0.14 11.66 -5.07
CA ARG A 221 0.75 10.43 -4.53
C ARG A 221 -0.03 9.90 -3.33
N PHE A 222 -0.50 10.77 -2.44
CA PHE A 222 -1.40 10.40 -1.36
C PHE A 222 -2.69 9.78 -1.90
N ASP A 223 -3.36 10.43 -2.85
CA ASP A 223 -4.61 9.92 -3.44
C ASP A 223 -4.42 8.55 -4.08
N VAL A 224 -3.34 8.36 -4.84
CA VAL A 224 -3.03 7.07 -5.47
C VAL A 224 -2.84 5.98 -4.42
N VAL A 225 -2.06 6.26 -3.37
CA VAL A 225 -1.86 5.33 -2.26
C VAL A 225 -3.18 5.01 -1.55
N SER A 226 -4.00 6.01 -1.26
CA SER A 226 -5.31 5.83 -0.63
C SER A 226 -6.24 4.96 -1.47
N ILE A 227 -6.28 5.17 -2.80
CA ILE A 227 -7.08 4.34 -3.71
C ILE A 227 -6.60 2.88 -3.71
N VAL A 228 -5.28 2.65 -3.74
CA VAL A 228 -4.70 1.30 -3.67
C VAL A 228 -5.03 0.66 -2.33
N TYR A 229 -4.81 1.38 -1.23
CA TYR A 229 -5.10 0.93 0.13
C TYR A 229 -6.57 0.52 0.27
N ASP A 230 -7.51 1.39 -0.10
CA ASP A 230 -8.94 1.14 0.02
C ASP A 230 -9.38 -0.06 -0.83
N HIS A 231 -8.81 -0.20 -2.03
CA HIS A 231 -9.08 -1.34 -2.90
C HIS A 231 -8.63 -2.66 -2.27
N LEU A 232 -7.38 -2.73 -1.79
CA LEU A 232 -6.85 -3.91 -1.11
C LEU A 232 -7.63 -4.22 0.17
N ARG A 233 -8.00 -3.17 0.91
CA ARG A 233 -8.75 -3.30 2.15
C ARG A 233 -10.15 -3.86 1.92
N ALA A 234 -10.85 -3.35 0.91
CA ALA A 234 -12.18 -3.85 0.53
C ALA A 234 -12.12 -5.31 0.11
N LYS A 235 -11.07 -5.71 -0.62
CA LYS A 235 -10.85 -7.10 -1.04
C LYS A 235 -10.64 -8.04 0.14
N GLN A 236 -9.81 -7.68 1.10
CA GLN A 236 -9.62 -8.48 2.31
C GLN A 236 -10.90 -8.64 3.12
N ILE A 237 -11.66 -7.57 3.29
CA ILE A 237 -12.95 -7.62 4.00
C ILE A 237 -13.90 -8.59 3.28
N ALA A 238 -13.99 -8.50 1.95
CA ALA A 238 -14.83 -9.42 1.15
C ALA A 238 -14.35 -10.87 1.21
N ALA A 239 -13.06 -11.11 1.38
CA ALA A 239 -12.46 -12.43 1.56
C ALA A 239 -12.55 -12.98 3.00
N GLY A 240 -13.09 -12.20 3.94
CA GLY A 240 -13.14 -12.57 5.36
C GLY A 240 -11.79 -12.49 6.08
N THR A 241 -10.80 -11.80 5.50
CA THR A 241 -9.46 -11.59 6.05
C THR A 241 -9.24 -10.15 6.54
N GLY A 242 -10.30 -9.38 6.74
CA GLY A 242 -10.23 -7.99 7.20
C GLY A 242 -9.55 -7.82 8.57
N ASP A 243 -9.48 -8.84 9.40
CA ASP A 243 -8.83 -8.74 10.71
C ASP A 243 -7.35 -9.08 10.68
N VAL A 244 -6.84 -9.54 9.53
CA VAL A 244 -5.41 -9.79 9.35
C VAL A 244 -4.64 -8.47 9.51
N ARG A 245 -3.48 -8.57 10.17
CA ARG A 245 -2.53 -7.48 10.33
C ARG A 245 -1.15 -7.92 9.87
N PHE A 246 -0.47 -7.05 9.16
CA PHE A 246 0.92 -7.18 8.74
C PHE A 246 1.81 -6.48 9.76
N THR A 247 2.94 -7.12 10.03
CA THR A 247 4.01 -6.67 10.90
C THR A 247 5.27 -6.40 10.08
N PRO A 248 6.29 -5.74 10.64
CA PRO A 248 7.54 -5.53 9.92
C PRO A 248 8.22 -6.83 9.44
N ASP A 249 7.98 -7.97 10.08
CA ASP A 249 8.56 -9.27 9.69
C ASP A 249 7.91 -9.87 8.43
N ASP A 250 6.77 -9.34 7.99
CA ASP A 250 6.07 -9.79 6.79
C ASP A 250 6.63 -9.17 5.49
N TYR A 251 7.41 -8.09 5.59
CA TYR A 251 8.02 -7.33 4.49
C TYR A 251 9.50 -7.67 4.28
#